data_AF-A0A1S8KIW8-F1
#
_entry.id   AF-A0A1S8KIW8-F1
#
_cell.length_a   1.000
_cell.length_b   1.000
_cell.length_c   1.000
_cell.angle_alpha   90.00
_cell.angle_beta   90.00
_cell.angle_gamma   90.00
#
_symmetry.space_group_name_H-M   'P 1'
#
loop_
_entity.id
_entity.type
_entity.pdbx_description
1 polymer ?
#
loop_
_entity_poly.entity_id
_entity_poly.type
_entity_poly.pdbx_seq_one_letter_code
_entity_poly.pdbx_strand_id
1 'polypeptide(L)'
;MDIVLNAFEWFIGLGSNVFLPLIIFVIGILFGLKPGKAFVSGVTVGIGSIGLGLVLSLLSDGLGTAIQQMGEQYGGGLNILDIGVGVGG
;
A
#
# COMPACT_ATOMS: atom_id res chain seq x y z
N MET A 1 -4.78 28.10 13.64
CA MET A 1 -5.09 27.34 12.40
C MET A 1 -3.95 26.39 12.05
N ASP A 2 -2.72 26.81 12.34
CA ASP A 2 -1.48 26.06 12.06
C ASP A 2 -1.38 24.73 12.81
N ILE A 3 -1.89 24.62 14.04
CA ILE A 3 -1.90 23.35 14.79
C ILE A 3 -2.72 22.27 14.09
N VAL A 4 -3.86 22.65 13.49
CA VAL A 4 -4.74 21.69 12.79
C VAL A 4 -4.10 21.26 11.47
N LEU A 5 -3.51 22.21 10.73
CA LEU A 5 -2.81 21.93 9.48
C LEU A 5 -1.57 21.05 9.70
N ASN A 6 -0.73 21.38 10.68
CA ASN A 6 0.44 20.57 11.04
C ASN A 6 0.06 19.15 11.49
N ALA A 7 -1.05 18.99 12.23
CA ALA A 7 -1.53 17.67 12.62
C ALA A 7 -2.03 16.86 11.41
N PHE A 8 -2.65 17.51 10.44
CA PHE A 8 -3.15 16.87 9.22
C PHE A 8 -2.00 16.46 8.28
N GLU A 9 -1.02 17.33 8.08
CA GLU A 9 0.20 17.04 7.30
C GLU A 9 1.02 15.92 7.94
N TRP A 10 1.18 15.94 9.26
CA TRP A 10 1.81 14.84 9.98
C TRP A 10 1.04 13.54 9.77
N PHE A 11 -0.29 13.56 9.87
CA PHE A 11 -1.14 12.38 9.73
C PHE A 11 -1.10 11.76 8.33
N ILE A 12 -1.14 12.59 7.29
CA ILE A 12 -1.03 12.13 5.90
C ILE A 12 0.40 11.71 5.55
N GLY A 13 1.40 12.36 6.15
CA GLY A 13 2.82 12.06 5.96
C GLY A 13 3.30 10.72 6.55
N LEU A 14 2.50 10.06 7.38
CA LEU A 14 2.80 8.73 7.94
C LEU A 14 2.89 7.61 6.87
N GLY A 15 2.41 7.89 5.65
CA GLY A 15 2.45 6.96 4.53
C GLY A 15 1.36 5.89 4.60
N SER A 16 1.05 5.30 3.44
CA SER A 16 -0.02 4.29 3.26
C SER A 16 0.07 3.14 4.26
N ASN A 17 1.30 2.71 4.55
CA ASN A 17 1.57 1.54 5.37
C ASN A 17 1.22 1.69 6.86
N VAL A 18 1.16 2.93 7.37
CA VAL A 18 0.76 3.25 8.75
C VAL A 18 -0.67 3.82 8.78
N PHE A 19 -1.04 4.55 7.74
CA PHE A 19 -2.37 5.13 7.57
C PHE A 19 -3.48 4.06 7.53
N LEU A 20 -3.29 2.99 6.74
CA LEU A 20 -4.30 1.93 6.59
C LEU A 20 -4.56 1.16 7.91
N PRO A 21 -3.54 0.67 8.65
CA PRO A 21 -3.74 0.05 9.97
C PRO A 21 -4.49 0.93 10.96
N LEU A 22 -4.19 2.23 10.96
CA LEU A 22 -4.79 3.20 11.87
C LEU A 22 -6.28 3.41 11.57
N ILE A 23 -6.65 3.48 10.29
CA ILE A 23 -8.05 3.53 9.86
C ILE A 23 -8.79 2.25 10.28
N ILE A 24 -8.21 1.08 10.04
CA ILE A 24 -8.82 -0.20 10.44
C ILE A 24 -9.00 -0.29 11.96
N PHE A 25 -8.05 0.24 12.73
CA PHE A 25 -8.16 0.33 14.18
C PHE A 25 -9.34 1.21 14.62
N VAL A 26 -9.44 2.42 14.07
CA VAL A 26 -10.52 3.38 14.40
C VAL A 26 -11.88 2.82 14.01
N ILE A 27 -12.00 2.28 12.79
CA ILE A 27 -13.22 1.63 12.32
C ILE A 27 -13.58 0.45 13.23
N GLY A 28 -12.60 -0.40 13.59
CA GLY A 28 -12.86 -1.53 14.47
C GLY A 28 -13.45 -1.11 15.82
N ILE A 29 -12.95 -0.04 16.41
CA ILE A 29 -13.51 0.52 17.66
C ILE A 29 -14.92 1.07 17.43
N LEU A 30 -15.16 1.81 16.33
CA LEU A 30 -16.47 2.35 15.99
C LEU A 30 -17.54 1.26 15.81
N PHE A 31 -17.17 0.10 15.28
CA PHE A 31 -18.04 -1.06 15.14
C PHE A 31 -18.14 -1.92 16.42
N GLY A 32 -17.59 -1.45 17.54
CA GLY A 32 -17.74 -2.10 18.85
C GLY A 32 -16.75 -3.23 19.13
N LEU A 33 -15.65 -3.34 18.38
CA LEU A 33 -14.58 -4.25 18.78
C LEU A 33 -13.87 -3.73 20.04
N LYS A 34 -13.53 -4.66 20.93
CA LYS A 34 -12.66 -4.34 22.08
C LYS A 34 -11.34 -3.76 21.56
N PRO A 35 -10.75 -2.74 22.23
CA PRO A 35 -9.52 -2.08 21.75
C PRO A 35 -8.38 -3.04 21.44
N GLY A 36 -8.20 -4.09 22.25
CA GLY A 36 -7.19 -5.13 21.99
C GLY A 36 -7.44 -5.91 20.69
N LYS A 37 -8.69 -6.21 20.34
CA LYS A 37 -9.02 -6.89 19.08
C LYS A 37 -8.88 -5.95 17.88
N ALA A 38 -9.30 -4.69 18.02
CA ALA A 38 -9.15 -3.68 16.99
C ALA A 38 -7.67 -3.41 16.66
N PHE A 39 -6.80 -3.39 17.70
CA PHE A 39 -5.36 -3.21 17.52
C PHE A 39 -4.75 -4.36 16.72
N VAL A 40 -5.07 -5.60 17.12
CA VAL A 40 -4.61 -6.79 16.39
C VAL A 40 -5.10 -6.76 14.94
N SER A 41 -6.36 -6.41 14.67
CA SER A 41 -6.84 -6.31 13.28
C SER A 41 -6.11 -5.25 12.46
N GLY A 42 -5.80 -4.09 13.05
CA GLY A 42 -5.01 -3.06 12.38
C GLY A 42 -3.60 -3.56 12.03
N VAL A 43 -2.92 -4.20 12.99
CA VAL A 43 -1.57 -4.76 12.79
C VAL A 43 -1.59 -5.90 11.75
N THR A 44 -2.59 -6.78 11.78
CA THR A 44 -2.72 -7.86 10.79
C THR A 44 -2.86 -7.33 9.37
N VAL A 45 -3.68 -6.30 9.16
CA VAL A 45 -3.83 -5.65 7.84
C VAL A 45 -2.53 -4.95 7.43
N GLY A 46 -1.84 -4.28 8.36
CA GLY A 46 -0.54 -3.65 8.10
C GLY A 46 0.53 -4.64 7.64
N ILE A 47 0.67 -5.77 8.34
CA ILE A 47 1.60 -6.85 7.95
C ILE A 47 1.22 -7.42 6.58
N GLY A 48 -0.07 -7.59 6.31
CA GLY A 48 -0.57 -8.04 5.00
C GLY A 48 -0.22 -7.08 3.86
N SER A 49 -0.38 -5.77 4.07
CA SER A 49 -0.02 -4.73 3.11
C SER A 49 1.47 -4.74 2.78
N ILE A 50 2.33 -4.89 3.80
CA ILE A 50 3.77 -5.05 3.61
C ILE A 50 4.09 -6.30 2.80
N GLY A 51 3.48 -7.44 3.16
CA GLY A 51 3.70 -8.71 2.47
C GLY A 51 3.28 -8.67 1.00
N LEU A 52 2.13 -8.08 0.70
CA LEU A 52 1.67 -7.86 -0.68
C LEU A 52 2.63 -6.94 -1.44
N GLY A 53 3.06 -5.83 -0.84
CA GLY A 53 4.04 -4.93 -1.45
C GLY A 53 5.35 -5.64 -1.80
N LEU A 54 5.86 -6.50 -0.91
CA LEU A 54 7.05 -7.31 -1.17
C LEU A 54 6.86 -8.27 -2.34
N VAL A 55 5.74 -9.00 -2.39
CA VAL A 55 5.45 -9.92 -3.50
C VAL A 55 5.33 -9.15 -4.81
N LEU A 56 4.60 -8.02 -4.81
CA LEU A 56 4.45 -7.17 -6.00
C LEU A 56 5.80 -6.63 -6.47
N SER A 57 6.68 -6.22 -5.55
CA SER A 57 8.02 -5.75 -5.90
C SER A 57 8.86 -6.87 -6.51
N LEU A 58 8.85 -8.07 -5.92
CA LEU A 58 9.57 -9.23 -6.45
C LEU A 58 9.08 -9.64 -7.84
N LEU A 59 7.76 -9.61 -8.05
CA LEU A 59 7.16 -9.88 -9.36
C LEU A 59 7.51 -8.77 -10.36
N SER A 60 7.45 -7.50 -9.96
CA SER A 60 7.76 -6.37 -10.84
C SER A 60 9.24 -6.35 -11.23
N ASP A 61 10.14 -6.64 -10.31
CA ASP A 61 11.59 -6.67 -10.58
C ASP A 61 11.95 -7.86 -11.47
N GLY A 62 11.43 -9.05 -11.17
CA GLY A 62 11.72 -10.27 -11.91
C GLY A 62 11.03 -10.35 -13.28
N LEU A 63 9.72 -10.10 -13.32
CA LEU A 63 8.94 -10.14 -14.57
C LEU A 63 9.11 -8.85 -15.38
N GLY A 64 9.22 -7.69 -14.74
CA GLY A 64 9.39 -6.42 -15.45
C GLY A 64 10.66 -6.37 -16.28
N THR A 65 11.80 -6.84 -15.73
CA THR A 65 13.06 -6.94 -16.50
C THR A 65 12.95 -7.95 -17.66
N ALA A 66 12.32 -9.10 -17.44
CA ALA A 66 12.09 -10.09 -18.50
C ALA A 66 11.16 -9.57 -19.60
N ILE A 67 10.10 -8.84 -19.23
CA ILE A 67 9.16 -8.21 -20.17
C ILE A 67 9.83 -7.09 -20.95
N GLN A 68 10.70 -6.29 -20.31
CA GLN A 68 11.46 -5.25 -20.97
C GLN A 68 12.43 -5.85 -22.02
N GLN A 69 13.11 -6.94 -21.67
CA GLN A 69 13.96 -7.70 -22.61
C GLN A 69 13.15 -8.35 -23.74
N MET A 70 11.94 -8.87 -23.47
CA MET A 70 11.04 -9.36 -24.52
C MET A 70 10.57 -8.22 -25.45
N GLY A 71 10.30 -7.03 -24.91
CA GLY A 71 9.93 -5.86 -25.71
C GLY A 71 11.05 -5.37 -26.64
N GLU A 72 12.30 -5.45 -26.20
CA GLU A 72 13.48 -5.13 -27.01
C GLU A 72 13.73 -6.16 -28.13
N GLN A 73 13.47 -7.45 -27.88
CA GLN A 73 13.70 -8.53 -28.85
C GLN A 73 12.55 -8.71 -29.85
N TYR A 74 11.29 -8.51 -29.42
CA TYR A 74 10.11 -8.75 -30.25
C TYR A 74 9.51 -7.48 -30.87
N GLY A 75 10.13 -6.32 -30.67
CA GLY A 75 9.89 -5.12 -31.47
C GLY A 75 8.53 -4.46 -31.28
N GLY A 76 8.48 -3.47 -30.38
CA GLY A 76 7.48 -2.40 -30.43
C GLY A 76 6.30 -2.53 -29.45
N GLY A 77 6.24 -1.61 -28.49
CA GLY A 77 4.98 -1.17 -27.88
C GLY A 77 4.52 -1.84 -26.58
N LEU A 78 5.20 -2.87 -26.06
CA LEU A 78 4.80 -3.55 -24.81
C LEU A 78 5.36 -2.88 -23.55
N ASN A 79 5.35 -1.53 -23.48
CA ASN A 79 5.87 -0.76 -22.33
C ASN A 79 4.86 -0.63 -21.17
N ILE A 80 3.83 -1.48 -21.12
CA ILE A 80 2.76 -1.35 -20.12
C ILE A 80 2.72 -2.64 -19.32
N LEU A 81 3.57 -2.68 -18.28
CA LEU A 81 3.36 -3.59 -17.16
C LEU A 81 2.23 -2.99 -16.30
N ASP A 82 0.98 -3.36 -16.60
CA ASP A 82 -0.14 -3.01 -15.74
C ASP A 82 -0.18 -3.95 -14.52
N ILE A 83 0.43 -3.48 -13.45
CA ILE A 83 0.50 -4.15 -12.14
C ILE A 83 -0.79 -3.99 -11.33
N GLY A 84 -1.83 -3.34 -11.89
CA GLY A 84 -3.20 -3.38 -11.36
C GLY A 84 -3.44 -2.74 -10.00
N VAL A 85 -2.42 -2.19 -9.34
CA VAL A 85 -2.59 -1.38 -8.13
C VAL A 85 -2.53 0.10 -8.51
N GLY A 86 -3.67 0.63 -8.93
CA GLY A 86 -3.91 2.07 -8.98
C GLY A 86 -3.83 2.66 -7.58
N VAL A 87 -2.62 2.81 -7.04
CA VAL A 87 -2.37 3.73 -5.94
C VAL A 87 -2.44 5.12 -6.57
N GLY A 88 -3.58 5.77 -6.36
CA GLY A 88 -3.90 7.08 -6.94
C GLY A 88 -2.73 8.05 -6.83
N GLY A 89 -2.50 8.78 -7.93
CA GLY A 89 -1.59 9.92 -7.96
C GLY A 89 -2.03 11.05 -7.03
#